data_AF-A0A536PJ84-F1
#
_entry.id   AF-A0A536PJ84-F1
#
_cell.length_a   1.000
_cell.length_b   1.000
_cell.length_c   1.000
_cell.angle_alpha   90.00
_cell.angle_beta   90.00
_cell.angle_gamma   90.00
#
_symmetry.space_group_name_H-M   'P 1'
#
loop_
_entity.id
_entity.type
_entity.pdbx_description
1 polymer ?
#
loop_
_entity_poly.entity_id
_entity_poly.type
_entity_poly.pdbx_seq_one_letter_code
_entity_poly.pdbx_strand_id
1 'polypeptide(L)'
;MTMSDSYREMTHLSVYVRFPIEGKERQSFLVWTTTPWTLPANVSLAVNPELDYVRAKVGDEVLIVSKGTLGTALPGSPTVLGFVKGSELVGLRYGGPFDELPAAKEGVSGHRVIAWKDVSEAEGTGLVHIAPGCGAEDFALSKTEKLAVLVPIDENAR
;
A
#
# COMPACT_ATOMS: atom_id res chain seq x y z
N MET A 1 -38.67 11.36 -11.60
CA MET A 1 -37.54 12.15 -12.12
C MET A 1 -36.29 11.37 -11.78
N THR A 2 -35.80 10.60 -12.74
CA THR A 2 -34.68 9.66 -12.58
C THR A 2 -33.39 10.43 -12.33
N MET A 3 -32.71 10.14 -11.22
CA MET A 3 -31.38 10.66 -10.91
C MET A 3 -30.46 10.37 -12.10
N SER A 4 -30.03 11.43 -12.76
CA SER A 4 -29.15 11.35 -13.91
C SER A 4 -27.74 11.02 -13.42
N ASP A 5 -27.28 9.88 -13.92
CA ASP A 5 -25.96 9.30 -13.82
C ASP A 5 -24.84 10.35 -13.94
N SER A 6 -24.28 10.76 -12.80
CA SER A 6 -23.11 11.64 -12.71
C SER A 6 -21.80 10.87 -12.57
N TYR A 7 -21.77 9.61 -13.03
CA TYR A 7 -20.54 8.86 -13.16
C TYR A 7 -19.84 9.28 -14.47
N ARG A 8 -18.70 9.95 -14.35
CA ARG A 8 -17.78 10.17 -15.47
C ARG A 8 -16.59 9.23 -15.29
N GLU A 9 -16.37 8.37 -16.26
CA GLU A 9 -15.10 7.67 -16.39
C GLU A 9 -14.00 8.73 -16.59
N MET A 10 -13.13 8.86 -15.60
CA MET A 10 -11.94 9.69 -15.65
C MET A 10 -10.71 8.80 -15.65
N THR A 11 -9.78 9.07 -16.55
CA THR A 11 -8.47 8.40 -16.52
C THR A 11 -7.67 8.97 -15.36
N HIS A 12 -7.51 8.18 -14.30
CA HIS A 12 -6.68 8.56 -13.17
C HIS A 12 -5.24 8.14 -13.40
N LEU A 13 -4.29 9.02 -13.04
CA LEU A 13 -2.89 8.64 -12.95
C LEU A 13 -2.77 7.57 -11.87
N SER A 14 -2.29 6.39 -12.23
CA SER A 14 -1.96 5.35 -11.26
C SER A 14 -0.45 5.18 -11.18
N VAL A 15 0.05 4.98 -9.97
CA VAL A 15 1.48 4.86 -9.70
C VAL A 15 1.75 3.59 -8.89
N TYR A 16 2.92 3.02 -9.14
CA TYR A 16 3.47 1.93 -8.34
C TYR A 16 4.64 2.46 -7.52
N VAL A 17 4.59 2.24 -6.21
CA VAL A 17 5.57 2.76 -5.26
C VAL A 17 6.16 1.61 -4.47
N ARG A 18 7.48 1.68 -4.24
CA ARG A 18 8.22 0.67 -3.48
C ARG A 18 8.37 1.13 -2.04
N PHE A 19 8.10 0.21 -1.12
CA PHE A 19 8.27 0.39 0.31
C PHE A 19 9.33 -0.61 0.80
N PRO A 20 10.58 -0.19 1.00
CA PRO A 20 11.68 -1.08 1.38
C PRO A 20 11.43 -1.78 2.71
N ILE A 21 11.64 -3.10 2.76
CA ILE A 21 11.41 -3.89 3.96
C ILE A 21 12.61 -3.75 4.90
N GLU A 22 12.37 -3.38 6.16
CA GLU A 22 13.43 -3.23 7.15
C GLU A 22 14.17 -4.55 7.38
N GLY A 23 15.51 -4.49 7.40
CA GLY A 23 16.36 -5.66 7.61
C GLY A 23 16.44 -6.62 6.41
N LYS A 24 15.88 -6.26 5.25
CA LYS A 24 15.99 -7.06 4.01
C LYS A 24 16.54 -6.22 2.88
N GLU A 25 17.78 -6.50 2.48
CA GLU A 25 18.40 -5.81 1.36
C GLU A 25 17.65 -6.09 0.05
N ARG A 26 17.38 -5.01 -0.70
CA ARG A 26 16.75 -5.04 -2.02
C ARG A 26 15.41 -5.80 -2.05
N GLN A 27 14.68 -5.79 -0.94
CA GLN A 27 13.32 -6.32 -0.88
C GLN A 27 12.37 -5.18 -0.55
N SER A 28 11.31 -5.04 -1.35
CA SER A 28 10.30 -4.01 -1.14
C SER A 28 8.90 -4.58 -1.32
N PHE A 29 7.95 -4.03 -0.57
CA PHE A 29 6.54 -4.15 -0.92
C PHE A 29 6.27 -3.23 -2.13
N LEU A 30 5.60 -3.75 -3.16
CA LEU A 30 5.13 -2.93 -4.26
C LEU A 30 3.67 -2.59 -4.00
N VAL A 31 3.35 -1.30 -3.98
CA VAL A 31 1.99 -0.82 -3.70
C VAL A 31 1.51 0.03 -4.88
N TRP A 32 0.22 -0.08 -5.16
CA TRP A 32 -0.44 0.66 -6.22
C TRP A 32 -1.44 1.65 -5.63
N THR A 33 -1.50 2.85 -6.20
CA THR A 33 -2.53 3.84 -5.84
C THR A 33 -2.89 4.74 -7.02
N THR A 34 -4.15 5.16 -7.07
CA THR A 34 -4.68 6.19 -7.99
C THR A 34 -4.72 7.58 -7.36
N THR A 35 -4.33 7.71 -6.10
CA THR A 35 -4.30 8.96 -5.33
C THR A 35 -2.90 9.24 -4.76
N PRO A 36 -1.89 9.53 -5.61
CA PRO A 36 -0.49 9.69 -5.16
C PRO A 36 -0.29 10.75 -4.07
N TRP A 37 -1.15 11.77 -4.02
CA TRP A 37 -1.12 12.84 -3.03
C TRP A 37 -1.29 12.34 -1.58
N THR A 38 -1.84 11.14 -1.38
CA THR A 38 -2.07 10.54 -0.05
C THR A 38 -0.82 9.84 0.51
N LEU A 39 0.20 9.57 -0.31
CA LEU A 39 1.39 8.81 0.10
C LEU A 39 2.20 9.43 1.25
N PRO A 40 2.33 10.78 1.38
CA PRO A 40 2.99 11.39 2.54
C PRO A 40 2.28 11.13 3.87
N ALA A 41 0.99 10.78 3.85
CA ALA A 41 0.21 10.42 5.04
C ALA A 41 0.13 8.90 5.27
N ASN A 42 0.96 8.11 4.58
CA ASN A 42 1.01 6.67 4.82
C ASN A 42 1.43 6.39 6.26
N VAL A 43 0.69 5.52 6.96
CA VAL A 43 1.01 5.09 8.32
C VAL A 43 1.20 3.58 8.45
N SER A 44 0.71 2.82 7.47
CA SER A 44 0.72 1.36 7.48
C SER A 44 0.53 0.78 6.06
N LEU A 45 0.87 -0.49 5.87
CA LEU A 45 0.44 -1.27 4.70
C LEU A 45 -0.51 -2.35 5.17
N ALA A 46 -1.57 -2.60 4.42
CA ALA A 46 -2.51 -3.68 4.68
C ALA A 46 -2.34 -4.82 3.68
N VAL A 47 -2.41 -6.05 4.21
CA VAL A 47 -2.40 -7.30 3.43
C VAL A 47 -3.56 -8.18 3.87
N ASN A 48 -4.06 -9.00 2.96
CA ASN A 48 -5.02 -10.03 3.32
C ASN A 48 -4.27 -11.24 3.88
N PRO A 49 -4.48 -11.63 5.16
CA PRO A 49 -3.73 -12.73 5.76
C PRO A 49 -4.03 -14.10 5.13
N GLU A 50 -5.12 -14.22 4.39
CA GLU A 50 -5.55 -15.47 3.73
C GLU A 50 -5.05 -15.59 2.29
N LEU A 51 -4.52 -14.52 1.70
CA LEU A 51 -3.96 -14.55 0.34
C LEU A 51 -2.50 -15.01 0.32
N ASP A 52 -2.07 -15.54 -0.82
CA ASP A 52 -0.69 -15.90 -1.08
C ASP A 52 0.02 -14.76 -1.83
N TYR A 53 1.19 -14.39 -1.34
CA TYR A 53 2.04 -13.36 -1.92
C TYR A 53 3.25 -13.99 -2.59
N VAL A 54 3.81 -13.30 -3.58
CA VAL A 54 4.94 -13.74 -4.38
C VAL A 54 6.14 -12.85 -4.12
N ARG A 55 7.30 -13.46 -3.88
CA ARG A 55 8.59 -12.77 -3.96
C ARG A 55 9.08 -12.86 -5.39
N ALA A 56 8.95 -11.77 -6.13
CA ALA A 56 9.27 -11.69 -7.54
C ALA A 56 10.56 -10.89 -7.75
N LYS A 57 11.58 -11.50 -8.35
CA LYS A 57 12.82 -10.80 -8.73
C LYS A 57 12.61 -10.05 -10.05
N VAL A 58 12.88 -8.75 -10.03
CA VAL A 58 12.84 -7.84 -11.19
C VAL A 58 14.15 -7.07 -11.23
N GLY A 59 15.00 -7.39 -12.21
CA GLY A 59 16.38 -6.91 -12.21
C GLY A 59 17.12 -7.42 -10.97
N ASP A 60 17.64 -6.50 -10.16
CA ASP A 60 18.36 -6.81 -8.92
C ASP A 60 17.53 -6.69 -7.64
N GLU A 61 16.24 -6.35 -7.77
CA GLU A 61 15.31 -6.13 -6.66
C GLU A 61 14.33 -7.30 -6.53
N VAL A 62 13.86 -7.53 -5.31
CA VAL A 62 12.77 -8.46 -5.00
C VAL A 62 11.55 -7.65 -4.58
N LEU A 63 10.45 -7.84 -5.30
CA LEU A 63 9.19 -7.16 -5.06
C LEU A 63 8.17 -8.15 -4.51
N ILE A 64 7.46 -7.75 -3.46
CA ILE A 64 6.33 -8.51 -2.90
C ILE A 64 5.02 -7.95 -3.47
N VAL A 65 4.24 -8.82 -4.10
CA VAL A 65 2.90 -8.58 -4.67
C VAL A 65 2.01 -9.79 -4.41
N SER A 66 0.68 -9.62 -4.43
CA SER A 66 -0.23 -10.77 -4.37
C SER A 66 -0.08 -11.64 -5.61
N LYS A 67 -0.24 -12.95 -5.43
CA LYS A 67 -0.15 -13.94 -6.51
C LYS A 67 -1.12 -13.64 -7.66
N GLY A 68 -2.37 -13.26 -7.36
CA GLY A 68 -3.38 -12.90 -8.37
C GLY A 68 -3.00 -11.67 -9.20
N THR A 69 -2.24 -10.74 -8.61
CA THR A 69 -1.83 -9.49 -9.28
C THR A 69 -0.46 -9.58 -9.97
N LEU A 70 0.26 -10.69 -9.89
CA LEU A 70 1.63 -10.78 -10.39
C LEU A 70 1.76 -10.36 -11.87
N GLY A 71 0.83 -10.79 -12.72
CA GLY A 71 0.88 -10.50 -14.15
C GLY A 71 0.55 -9.05 -14.50
N THR A 72 -0.32 -8.41 -13.73
CA THR A 72 -0.74 -7.02 -13.95
C THR A 72 0.23 -6.03 -13.30
N ALA A 73 0.68 -6.32 -12.08
CA ALA A 73 1.59 -5.47 -11.32
C ALA A 73 3.02 -5.48 -11.86
N LEU A 74 3.49 -6.63 -12.37
CA LEU A 74 4.86 -6.84 -12.84
C LEU A 74 4.88 -7.40 -14.27
N PRO A 75 4.52 -6.59 -15.28
CA PRO A 75 4.66 -6.99 -16.67
C PRO A 75 6.14 -7.17 -17.01
N GLY A 76 6.50 -8.24 -17.73
CA GLY A 76 7.87 -8.49 -18.18
C GLY A 76 8.57 -9.73 -17.59
N SER A 77 7.80 -10.76 -17.22
CA SER A 77 8.33 -12.08 -16.82
C SER A 77 9.29 -12.03 -15.62
N PRO A 78 8.83 -11.58 -14.44
CA PRO A 78 9.63 -11.62 -13.22
C PRO A 78 10.04 -13.05 -12.86
N THR A 79 11.20 -13.22 -12.23
CA THR A 79 11.62 -14.53 -11.71
C THR A 79 10.99 -14.76 -10.34
N VAL A 80 10.11 -15.75 -10.22
CA VAL A 80 9.48 -16.10 -8.95
C VAL A 80 10.49 -16.81 -8.04
N LEU A 81 10.80 -16.21 -6.88
CA LEU A 81 11.70 -16.76 -5.86
C LEU A 81 10.96 -17.58 -4.78
N GLY A 82 9.64 -17.57 -4.80
CA GLY A 82 8.80 -18.34 -3.89
C GLY A 82 7.56 -17.57 -3.43
N PHE A 83 6.78 -18.27 -2.61
CA PHE A 83 5.50 -17.79 -2.08
C PHE A 83 5.60 -17.58 -0.57
N VAL A 84 4.78 -16.67 -0.05
CA VAL A 84 4.66 -16.36 1.38
C VAL A 84 3.19 -16.04 1.70
N LYS A 85 2.69 -16.50 2.83
CA LYS A 85 1.31 -16.20 3.23
C LYS A 85 1.19 -14.75 3.68
N GLY A 86 0.06 -14.10 3.43
CA GLY A 86 -0.18 -12.74 3.91
C GLY A 86 -0.02 -12.62 5.43
N SER A 87 -0.42 -13.65 6.18
CA SER A 87 -0.23 -13.71 7.63
C SER A 87 1.23 -13.66 8.09
N GLU A 88 2.17 -14.11 7.26
CA GLU A 88 3.61 -14.04 7.53
C GLU A 88 4.20 -12.66 7.24
N LEU A 89 3.49 -11.82 6.48
CA LEU A 89 3.89 -10.44 6.21
C LEU A 89 3.44 -9.48 7.31
N VAL A 90 2.39 -9.83 8.05
CA VAL A 90 1.83 -9.00 9.12
C VAL A 90 2.89 -8.76 10.20
N GLY A 91 3.04 -7.49 10.60
CA GLY A 91 4.02 -7.05 11.59
C GLY A 91 5.41 -6.78 11.04
N LEU A 92 5.71 -7.12 9.77
CA LEU A 92 6.96 -6.69 9.14
C LEU A 92 7.00 -5.16 9.07
N ARG A 93 8.19 -4.61 9.34
CA ARG A 93 8.45 -3.18 9.23
C ARG A 93 8.99 -2.81 7.86
N TYR A 94 8.76 -1.58 7.46
CA TYR A 94 9.21 -1.03 6.19
C TYR A 94 9.53 0.46 6.33
N GLY A 95 10.36 0.98 5.42
CA GLY A 95 10.58 2.42 5.26
C GLY A 95 9.49 3.04 4.40
N GLY A 96 8.84 4.08 4.90
CA GLY A 96 7.86 4.85 4.15
C GLY A 96 8.52 5.71 3.05
N PRO A 97 7.76 6.07 2.00
CA PRO A 97 8.28 6.75 0.82
C PRO A 97 8.75 8.17 1.09
N PHE A 98 8.36 8.76 2.24
CA PHE A 98 8.62 10.15 2.60
C PHE A 98 9.16 10.32 4.02
N ASP A 99 9.64 9.26 4.67
CA ASP A 99 10.11 9.27 6.07
C ASP A 99 11.28 10.24 6.30
N GLU A 100 11.97 10.64 5.24
CA GLU A 100 13.05 11.63 5.30
C GLU A 100 12.52 13.05 5.55
N LEU A 101 11.25 13.33 5.21
CA LEU A 101 10.63 14.64 5.38
C LEU A 101 10.26 14.89 6.86
N PRO A 102 10.54 16.09 7.41
CA PRO A 102 10.18 16.43 8.79
C PRO A 102 8.70 16.20 9.12
N ALA A 103 7.80 16.49 8.19
CA ALA A 103 6.36 16.33 8.36
C ALA A 103 5.90 14.86 8.49
N ALA A 104 6.63 13.91 7.91
CA ALA A 104 6.35 12.49 8.04
C ALA A 104 6.89 11.91 9.37
N LYS A 105 7.94 12.53 9.92
CA LYS A 105 8.55 12.13 11.21
C LYS A 105 7.66 12.48 12.41
N GLU A 106 6.81 13.49 12.30
CA GLU A 106 5.84 13.85 13.33
C GLU A 106 4.61 12.94 13.27
N GLY A 107 4.69 11.76 13.88
CA GLY A 107 3.50 10.97 14.23
C GLY A 107 3.53 9.48 13.92
N VAL A 108 4.48 8.99 13.12
CA VAL A 108 4.60 7.55 12.81
C VAL A 108 5.98 7.05 13.21
N SER A 109 6.07 6.32 14.33
CA SER A 109 7.30 5.59 14.68
C SER A 109 7.20 4.16 14.18
N GLY A 110 7.91 3.86 13.09
CA GLY A 110 8.05 2.51 12.54
C GLY A 110 6.79 2.02 11.84
N HIS A 111 6.74 2.22 10.52
CA HIS A 111 5.66 1.69 9.70
C HIS A 111 5.67 0.16 9.74
N ARG A 112 4.48 -0.45 9.82
CA ARG A 112 4.32 -1.90 9.87
C ARG A 112 3.23 -2.37 8.93
N VAL A 113 3.28 -3.63 8.58
CA VAL A 113 2.19 -4.30 7.86
C VAL A 113 1.10 -4.74 8.85
N ILE A 114 -0.16 -4.54 8.50
CA ILE A 114 -1.35 -4.98 9.25
C ILE A 114 -2.19 -5.95 8.43
N ALA A 115 -3.01 -6.74 9.12
CA ALA A 115 -3.97 -7.64 8.49
C ALA A 115 -5.27 -6.89 8.16
N TRP A 116 -5.75 -7.00 6.93
CA TRP A 116 -7.08 -6.54 6.54
C TRP A 116 -7.67 -7.44 5.47
N LYS A 117 -8.80 -8.09 5.78
CA LYS A 117 -9.43 -9.10 4.91
C LYS A 117 -10.07 -8.52 3.65
N ASP A 118 -10.35 -7.21 3.64
CA ASP A 118 -10.97 -6.55 2.49
C ASP A 118 -9.96 -6.20 1.40
N VAL A 119 -8.65 -6.43 1.65
CA VAL A 119 -7.62 -6.35 0.62
C VAL A 119 -7.90 -7.42 -0.44
N SER A 120 -8.12 -6.95 -1.66
CA SER A 120 -8.39 -7.74 -2.86
C SER A 120 -7.14 -7.93 -3.71
N GLU A 121 -7.09 -9.01 -4.48
CA GLU A 121 -6.08 -9.26 -5.51
C GLU A 121 -6.62 -9.14 -6.95
N ALA A 122 -7.78 -8.51 -7.12
CA ALA A 122 -8.36 -8.26 -8.44
C ALA A 122 -7.62 -7.16 -9.21
N GLU A 123 -7.09 -6.15 -8.50
CA GLU A 123 -6.45 -4.97 -9.08
C GLU A 123 -5.24 -4.52 -8.27
N GLY A 124 -4.38 -3.70 -8.90
CA GLY A 124 -3.18 -3.15 -8.28
C GLY A 124 -2.15 -4.24 -7.98
N THR A 125 -1.84 -4.41 -6.69
CA THR A 125 -0.74 -5.28 -6.21
C THR A 125 -1.18 -6.25 -5.11
N GLY A 126 -2.42 -6.15 -4.61
CA GLY A 126 -2.88 -6.84 -3.41
C GLY A 126 -2.18 -6.40 -2.11
N LEU A 127 -1.52 -5.23 -2.13
CA LEU A 127 -1.12 -4.47 -0.95
C LEU A 127 -1.74 -3.08 -1.01
N VAL A 128 -2.27 -2.63 0.13
CA VAL A 128 -2.94 -1.32 0.22
C VAL A 128 -2.15 -0.43 1.16
N HIS A 129 -1.82 0.78 0.71
CA HIS A 129 -1.23 1.79 1.60
C HIS A 129 -2.36 2.44 2.41
N ILE A 130 -2.14 2.63 3.71
CA ILE A 130 -3.16 3.13 4.64
C ILE A 130 -2.80 4.56 5.04
N ALA A 131 -3.72 5.48 4.75
CA ALA A 131 -3.63 6.91 5.05
C ALA A 131 -4.92 7.39 5.75
N PRO A 132 -5.05 7.22 7.09
CA PRO A 132 -6.30 7.44 7.82
C PRO A 132 -6.88 8.86 7.76
N GLY A 133 -6.06 9.88 7.48
CA GLY A 133 -6.55 11.25 7.29
C GLY A 133 -7.14 11.52 5.91
N CYS A 134 -7.08 10.54 4.99
CA CYS A 134 -7.47 10.69 3.59
C CYS A 134 -8.63 9.79 3.16
N GLY A 135 -9.05 8.82 3.99
CA GLY A 135 -10.10 7.85 3.64
C GLY A 135 -10.89 7.34 4.84
N ALA A 136 -12.19 7.11 4.65
CA ALA A 136 -13.10 6.66 5.72
C ALA A 136 -12.78 5.22 6.19
N GLU A 137 -12.41 4.33 5.26
CA GLU A 137 -12.03 2.95 5.56
C GLU A 137 -10.72 2.90 6.34
N ASP A 138 -9.70 3.64 5.88
CA ASP A 138 -8.42 3.80 6.56
C ASP A 138 -8.59 4.39 7.98
N PHE A 139 -9.53 5.33 8.15
CA PHE A 139 -9.88 5.89 9.45
C PHE A 139 -10.61 4.88 10.36
N ALA A 140 -11.43 3.99 9.81
CA ALA A 140 -12.04 2.92 10.59
C ALA A 140 -10.97 1.92 11.05
N LEU A 141 -10.04 1.56 10.15
CA LEU A 141 -8.93 0.65 10.42
C LEU A 141 -7.94 1.23 11.43
N SER A 142 -7.70 2.54 11.41
CA SER A 142 -6.81 3.19 12.40
C SER A 142 -7.32 3.05 13.84
N LYS A 143 -8.64 3.02 14.04
CA LYS A 143 -9.24 2.82 15.38
C LYS A 143 -9.02 1.41 15.91
N THR A 144 -9.11 0.40 15.04
CA THR A 144 -8.92 -1.01 15.44
C THR A 144 -7.45 -1.34 15.62
N GLU A 145 -6.60 -0.87 14.71
CA GLU A 145 -5.16 -1.15 14.68
C GLU A 145 -4.31 -0.16 15.49
N LYS A 146 -4.96 0.86 16.08
CA LYS A 146 -4.33 1.96 16.85
C LYS A 146 -3.23 2.66 16.05
N LEU A 147 -3.57 3.05 14.83
CA LEU A 147 -2.66 3.76 13.92
C LEU A 147 -2.76 5.27 14.14
N ALA A 148 -1.68 5.98 13.82
CA ALA A 148 -1.68 7.43 13.78
C ALA A 148 -2.60 7.94 12.67
N VAL A 149 -3.14 9.15 12.84
CA VAL A 149 -3.93 9.83 11.82
C VAL A 149 -3.16 11.06 11.39
N LEU A 150 -2.60 10.99 10.17
CA LEU A 150 -1.91 12.11 9.54
C LEU A 150 -2.85 12.74 8.50
N VAL A 151 -3.03 14.06 8.58
CA VAL A 151 -3.81 14.83 7.60
C VAL A 151 -2.79 15.64 6.78
N PRO A 152 -2.51 15.25 5.53
CA PRO A 152 -1.44 15.85 4.74
C PRO A 152 -1.87 17.15 4.06
N ILE A 153 -3.13 17.55 4.18
CA ILE A 153 -3.72 18.70 3.50
C ILE A 153 -4.34 19.65 4.52
N ASP A 154 -4.15 20.94 4.31
CA ASP A 154 -4.85 21.96 5.08
C ASP A 154 -6.30 22.19 4.58
N GLU A 155 -7.04 23.06 5.25
CA GLU A 155 -8.43 23.43 4.90
C GLU A 155 -8.58 24.02 3.47
N ASN A 156 -7.47 24.38 2.82
CA ASN A 156 -7.42 24.97 1.48
C ASN A 156 -7.01 23.96 0.40
N ALA A 157 -6.95 22.66 0.72
CA ALA A 157 -6.51 21.61 -0.18
C ALA A 157 -5.06 21.77 -0.67
N ARG A 158 -4.17 22.35 0.14
CA ARG A 158 -2.74 22.53 -0.15
C ARG A 158 -1.84 21.59 0.65
#